data_AF-A0A9X0CCK6-F1
#
_entry.id   AF-A0A9X0CCK6-F1
#
_cell.length_a   1.000
_cell.length_b   1.000
_cell.length_c   1.000
_cell.angle_alpha   90.00
_cell.angle_beta   90.00
_cell.angle_gamma   90.00
#
_symmetry.space_group_name_H-M   'P 1'
#
loop_
_entity.id
_entity.type
_entity.pdbx_description
1 polymer ?
#
loop_
_entity_poly.entity_id
_entity_poly.type
_entity_poly.pdbx_seq_one_letter_code
_entity_poly.pdbx_strand_id
1 'polypeptide(L)'
;MDPRRHEICFSAESSVDEYDDLDYVNDLKLFAANDIIINSGSRVKKLRVLAQEKILSETDYLTTIKQLEVHSFIFKLWLRRIQLTRQEDKEKYNGVNKRYKDFIYKQQKQGYNVEELQEMLPYHEDRIEKALSKTLDEKEKASFEMSEEDVVRFRCNGARICALLGLQLDFLDRLEEMPPEDRDHLTLCEWIVTFLTKNYESVSVTNKSCLNKELLASIGFDPLSSAVETIMARAGSSQQHIEVCEMAKLFIEDEFKYNFLLSPLVGRFPFQSHSTNTWFQLPSRTVEKEINDDLCHVTDVNIINLVTKETHQAASSISDLVSEDEGNIVLFHGTDHESASDILSRGIDLCAGRQKRDFSCGSGFYLTNNFDDALNWANSTTAKPAVLIFQVNQGENLDDARTLNLYENEERWREIVSSFRSDKLTAKTQKSLRAYDLIEGPVATVTTSETSDELVIEPKPSSYQMCLISDDFADKFRQTLHSIMFLDINAVKLC
;
A
#
# COMPACT_ATOMS: atom_id res chain seq x y z
N MET A 1 18.73 -45.13 35.01
CA MET A 1 19.01 -44.01 35.92
C MET A 1 20.15 -43.23 35.31
N ASP A 2 19.86 -41.98 34.95
CA ASP A 2 20.58 -41.09 34.04
C ASP A 2 21.55 -40.18 34.81
N PRO A 3 22.76 -39.95 34.27
CA PRO A 3 23.15 -38.57 33.99
C PRO A 3 23.91 -38.42 32.66
N ARG A 4 23.55 -37.42 31.83
CA ARG A 4 24.41 -36.27 31.44
C ARG A 4 23.78 -35.37 30.37
N ARG A 5 23.71 -34.07 30.70
CA ARG A 5 23.69 -32.93 29.77
C ARG A 5 24.92 -32.97 28.86
N HIS A 6 24.74 -32.79 27.55
CA HIS A 6 25.73 -32.15 26.67
C HIS A 6 24.98 -31.21 25.72
N GLU A 7 25.42 -29.96 25.73
CA GLU A 7 25.10 -28.90 24.77
C GLU A 7 25.57 -29.31 23.38
N ILE A 8 24.76 -29.04 22.36
CA ILE A 8 25.18 -29.06 20.96
C ILE A 8 25.02 -27.63 20.45
N CYS A 9 26.16 -26.96 20.27
CA CYS A 9 26.29 -25.71 19.53
C CYS A 9 25.89 -25.93 18.08
N PHE A 10 24.96 -25.12 17.57
CA PHE A 10 24.82 -24.88 16.14
C PHE A 10 25.61 -23.63 15.80
N SER A 11 26.77 -23.83 15.17
CA SER A 11 27.51 -22.82 14.42
C SER A 11 26.76 -22.55 13.11
N ALA A 12 26.05 -21.43 13.04
CA ALA A 12 25.60 -20.86 11.78
C ALA A 12 26.74 -20.00 11.22
N GLU A 13 27.49 -20.53 10.26
CA GLU A 13 28.31 -19.72 9.37
C GLU A 13 27.34 -19.06 8.37
N SER A 14 26.79 -17.89 8.74
CA SER A 14 26.19 -16.98 7.76
C SER A 14 27.34 -16.22 7.11
N SER A 15 27.55 -16.45 5.81
CA SER A 15 28.33 -15.54 4.97
C SER A 15 27.65 -14.18 5.00
N VAL A 16 28.24 -13.28 5.79
CA VAL A 16 27.92 -11.86 5.84
C VAL A 16 28.42 -11.27 4.54
N ASP A 17 27.53 -11.11 3.57
CA ASP A 17 27.70 -10.02 2.60
C ASP A 17 27.24 -8.75 3.31
N GLU A 18 28.24 -7.95 3.73
CA GLU A 18 28.10 -6.60 4.27
C GLU A 18 27.32 -5.73 3.28
N TYR A 19 26.01 -5.59 3.49
CA TYR A 19 25.28 -4.38 3.11
C TYR A 19 25.16 -3.54 4.37
N ASP A 20 25.95 -2.48 4.43
CA ASP A 20 25.94 -1.46 5.49
C ASP A 20 24.53 -0.88 5.65
N ASP A 21 23.81 -1.36 6.65
CA ASP A 21 22.48 -0.90 7.11
C ASP A 21 22.58 0.40 7.94
N LEU A 22 23.42 1.34 7.49
CA LEU A 22 23.71 2.61 8.16
C LEU A 22 23.37 3.81 7.26
N ASP A 23 22.09 4.02 6.93
CA ASP A 23 21.68 5.32 6.38
C ASP A 23 20.23 5.80 6.66
N TYR A 24 19.41 5.07 7.41
CA TYR A 24 18.02 5.51 7.69
C TYR A 24 17.93 6.77 8.58
N VAL A 25 18.94 7.04 9.41
CA VAL A 25 19.04 8.26 10.23
C VAL A 25 19.50 9.48 9.41
N ASN A 26 20.08 9.26 8.22
CA ASN A 26 20.47 10.35 7.31
C ASN A 26 19.30 10.81 6.41
N ASP A 27 18.26 10.01 6.19
CA ASP A 27 17.05 10.44 5.47
C ASP A 27 16.23 11.50 6.23
N LEU A 28 16.29 11.49 7.57
CA LEU A 28 15.74 12.56 8.41
C LEU A 28 16.50 13.90 8.26
N LYS A 29 17.76 13.88 7.79
CA LYS A 29 18.54 15.10 7.52
C LYS A 29 18.22 15.74 6.17
N LEU A 30 17.65 14.97 5.23
CA LEU A 30 17.31 15.45 3.88
C LEU A 30 16.21 16.53 3.89
N PHE A 31 15.47 16.66 5.00
CA PHE A 31 14.43 17.68 5.20
C PHE A 31 14.84 18.85 6.12
N ALA A 32 16.00 18.75 6.78
CA ALA A 32 16.50 19.75 7.72
C ALA A 32 17.20 20.94 7.04
N ALA A 33 17.52 20.86 5.74
CA ALA A 33 18.30 21.87 5.03
C ALA A 33 17.50 23.06 4.46
N ASN A 34 16.23 23.24 4.85
CA ASN A 34 15.43 24.41 4.45
C ASN A 34 15.15 25.31 5.66
N ASP A 35 16.22 25.86 6.23
CA ASP A 35 16.12 27.23 6.72
C ASP A 35 15.65 28.12 5.57
N ILE A 36 14.95 29.21 5.89
CA ILE A 36 14.44 30.26 4.98
C ILE A 36 13.00 30.05 4.49
N ILE A 37 12.04 30.30 5.39
CA ILE A 37 10.78 30.99 5.05
C ILE A 37 10.42 31.93 6.22
N ILE A 38 11.25 32.96 6.47
CA ILE A 38 10.86 34.11 7.31
C ILE A 38 10.98 35.44 6.53
N ASN A 39 11.56 35.44 5.31
CA ASN A 39 11.69 36.63 4.46
C ASN A 39 11.33 36.35 2.99
N SER A 40 10.04 36.13 2.72
CA SER A 40 9.47 35.61 1.46
C SER A 40 9.11 36.70 0.41
N GLY A 41 10.09 37.49 -0.02
CA GLY A 41 9.93 38.40 -1.18
C GLY A 41 11.00 38.26 -2.26
N SER A 42 12.21 37.83 -1.89
CA SER A 42 13.39 37.86 -2.78
C SER A 42 13.68 36.52 -3.49
N ARG A 43 13.23 35.39 -2.93
CA ARG A 43 13.66 34.05 -3.42
C ARG A 43 12.83 33.47 -4.56
N VAL A 44 11.56 33.85 -4.71
CA VAL A 44 10.75 33.49 -5.89
C VAL A 44 11.39 34.03 -7.17
N LYS A 45 12.00 35.22 -7.11
CA LYS A 45 12.79 35.77 -8.22
C LYS A 45 14.06 34.98 -8.53
N LYS A 46 14.63 34.25 -7.56
CA LYS A 46 15.87 33.48 -7.73
C LYS A 46 15.60 32.11 -8.40
N LEU A 47 14.47 31.48 -8.10
CA LEU A 47 13.95 30.31 -8.84
C LEU A 47 13.69 30.65 -10.32
N ARG A 48 13.13 31.85 -10.57
CA ARG A 48 12.85 32.37 -11.92
C ARG A 48 14.09 32.50 -12.83
N VAL A 49 15.27 32.73 -12.24
CA VAL A 49 16.54 32.85 -12.98
C VAL A 49 17.19 31.48 -13.23
N LEU A 50 16.96 30.49 -12.36
CA LEU A 50 17.51 29.14 -12.53
C LEU A 50 16.70 28.31 -13.54
N ALA A 51 15.38 28.53 -13.63
CA ALA A 51 14.51 27.85 -14.60
C ALA A 51 14.69 28.34 -16.06
N GLN A 52 15.40 29.45 -16.28
CA GLN A 52 15.57 30.04 -17.61
C GLN A 52 16.75 29.47 -18.42
N GLU A 53 17.63 28.64 -17.84
CA GLU A 53 18.86 28.22 -18.54
C GLU A 53 19.30 26.75 -18.44
N LYS A 54 18.53 25.80 -17.89
CA LYS A 54 19.01 24.39 -17.85
C LYS A 54 17.92 23.32 -17.84
N ILE A 55 18.21 22.22 -18.54
CA ILE A 55 17.63 20.89 -18.32
C ILE A 55 17.84 20.57 -16.83
N LEU A 56 16.76 20.48 -16.06
CA LEU A 56 16.80 20.20 -14.63
C LEU A 56 17.23 18.76 -14.40
N SER A 57 18.16 18.55 -13.47
CA SER A 57 18.53 17.21 -13.02
C SER A 57 17.42 16.61 -12.15
N GLU A 58 17.36 15.29 -12.01
CA GLU A 58 16.42 14.58 -11.12
C GLU A 58 16.45 15.11 -9.67
N THR A 59 17.62 15.58 -9.23
CA THR A 59 17.86 16.23 -7.93
C THR A 59 17.15 17.58 -7.79
N ASP A 60 17.04 18.36 -8.87
CA ASP A 60 16.36 19.67 -8.86
C ASP A 60 14.82 19.51 -8.84
N TYR A 61 14.31 18.43 -9.44
CA TYR A 61 12.88 18.08 -9.44
C TYR A 61 12.37 17.69 -8.04
N LEU A 62 13.07 16.76 -7.38
CA LEU A 62 12.75 16.33 -6.02
C LEU A 62 12.78 17.53 -5.05
N THR A 63 13.73 18.45 -5.26
CA THR A 63 13.83 19.70 -4.49
C THR A 63 12.57 20.56 -4.66
N THR A 64 12.03 20.67 -5.87
CA THR A 64 10.82 21.45 -6.13
C THR A 64 9.62 20.85 -5.42
N ILE A 65 9.34 19.54 -5.58
CA ILE A 65 8.19 18.90 -4.91
C ILE A 65 8.29 19.01 -3.39
N LYS A 66 9.50 18.85 -2.83
CA LYS A 66 9.72 19.05 -1.39
C LYS A 66 9.34 20.47 -0.94
N GLN A 67 9.67 21.49 -1.72
CA GLN A 67 9.24 22.87 -1.42
C GLN A 67 7.71 23.02 -1.48
N LEU A 68 7.06 22.35 -2.44
CA LEU A 68 5.60 22.38 -2.57
C LEU A 68 4.92 21.72 -1.37
N GLU A 69 5.44 20.58 -0.88
CA GLU A 69 4.86 19.96 0.31
C GLU A 69 5.12 20.78 1.58
N VAL A 70 6.25 21.48 1.70
CA VAL A 70 6.47 22.43 2.81
C VAL A 70 5.43 23.55 2.78
N HIS A 71 5.14 24.13 1.61
CA HIS A 71 4.09 25.14 1.49
C HIS A 71 2.71 24.57 1.80
N SER A 72 2.38 23.38 1.28
CA SER A 72 1.15 22.62 1.60
C SER A 72 0.97 22.49 3.11
N PHE A 73 2.01 22.08 3.83
CA PHE A 73 2.01 21.90 5.26
C PHE A 73 1.76 23.21 6.02
N ILE A 74 2.45 24.30 5.66
CA ILE A 74 2.23 25.63 6.25
C ILE A 74 0.77 26.06 6.09
N PHE A 75 0.19 25.85 4.90
CA PHE A 75 -1.20 26.18 4.66
C PHE A 75 -2.16 25.34 5.52
N LYS A 76 -1.91 24.03 5.65
CA LYS A 76 -2.71 23.15 6.53
C LYS A 76 -2.69 23.66 7.97
N LEU A 77 -1.51 24.03 8.49
CA LEU A 77 -1.34 24.59 9.84
C LEU A 77 -2.13 25.89 10.03
N TRP A 78 -1.94 26.85 9.12
CA TRP A 78 -2.63 28.14 9.19
C TRP A 78 -4.15 27.98 9.09
N LEU A 79 -4.63 27.15 8.17
CA LEU A 79 -6.06 26.88 8.02
C LEU A 79 -6.65 26.26 9.28
N ARG A 80 -5.98 25.26 9.86
CA ARG A 80 -6.43 24.63 11.12
C ARG A 80 -6.53 25.66 12.23
N ARG A 81 -5.55 26.55 12.36
CA ARG A 81 -5.55 27.59 13.41
C ARG A 81 -6.61 28.66 13.16
N ILE A 82 -6.77 29.12 11.92
CA ILE A 82 -7.84 30.04 11.52
C ILE A 82 -9.22 29.44 11.81
N GLN A 83 -9.43 28.14 11.55
CA GLN A 83 -10.68 27.43 11.88
C GLN A 83 -10.91 27.33 13.40
N LEU A 84 -9.88 27.09 14.19
CA LEU A 84 -9.99 27.11 15.65
C LEU A 84 -10.31 28.51 16.18
N THR A 85 -9.81 29.57 15.53
CA THR A 85 -10.10 30.97 15.87
C THR A 85 -11.47 31.44 15.36
N ARG A 86 -11.96 30.92 14.24
CA ARG A 86 -13.24 31.28 13.60
C ARG A 86 -14.19 30.07 13.60
N GLN A 87 -15.07 29.98 14.59
CA GLN A 87 -15.97 28.84 14.76
C GLN A 87 -17.04 28.64 13.65
N GLU A 88 -17.16 29.48 12.61
CA GLU A 88 -18.38 29.51 11.78
C GLU A 88 -18.26 29.42 10.24
N ASP A 89 -17.08 29.19 9.64
CA ASP A 89 -17.02 29.25 8.15
C ASP A 89 -16.18 28.13 7.51
N LYS A 90 -16.70 26.89 7.55
CA LYS A 90 -15.99 25.67 7.08
C LYS A 90 -15.94 25.51 5.56
N GLU A 91 -16.93 26.02 4.81
CA GLU A 91 -17.09 25.66 3.38
C GLU A 91 -16.15 26.40 2.42
N LYS A 92 -15.82 27.68 2.71
CA LYS A 92 -15.05 28.54 1.80
C LYS A 92 -13.56 28.16 1.71
N TYR A 93 -13.01 27.57 2.77
CA TYR A 93 -11.56 27.31 2.90
C TYR A 93 -11.15 25.91 2.44
N ASN A 94 -12.07 24.96 2.43
CA ASN A 94 -11.82 23.59 1.94
C ASN A 94 -11.39 23.57 0.46
N GLY A 95 -11.82 24.55 -0.34
CA GLY A 95 -11.50 24.60 -1.78
C GLY A 95 -10.03 24.88 -2.12
N VAL A 96 -9.31 25.64 -1.31
CA VAL A 96 -7.88 25.95 -1.56
C VAL A 96 -6.99 24.77 -1.18
N ASN A 97 -7.27 24.15 -0.03
CA ASN A 97 -6.60 22.94 0.45
C ASN A 97 -6.82 21.77 -0.53
N LYS A 98 -8.06 21.57 -0.99
CA LYS A 98 -8.40 20.52 -1.96
C LYS A 98 -7.62 20.66 -3.27
N ARG A 99 -7.56 21.87 -3.86
CA ARG A 99 -6.83 22.09 -5.13
C ARG A 99 -5.31 21.86 -5.05
N TYR A 100 -4.72 22.04 -3.88
CA TYR A 100 -3.27 21.83 -3.65
C TYR A 100 -2.97 20.37 -3.31
N LYS A 101 -3.80 19.76 -2.44
CA LYS A 101 -3.78 18.32 -2.15
C LYS A 101 -4.01 17.50 -3.41
N ASP A 102 -5.01 17.84 -4.21
CA ASP A 102 -5.28 17.20 -5.50
C ASP A 102 -4.08 17.33 -6.45
N PHE A 103 -3.28 18.39 -6.34
CA PHE A 103 -2.06 18.54 -7.13
C PHE A 103 -0.97 17.57 -6.65
N ILE A 104 -0.57 17.61 -5.38
CA ILE A 104 0.47 16.69 -4.83
C ILE A 104 0.05 15.22 -5.02
N TYR A 105 -1.22 14.92 -4.76
CA TYR A 105 -1.77 13.57 -4.87
C TYR A 105 -1.90 13.10 -6.32
N LYS A 106 -2.27 13.99 -7.26
CA LYS A 106 -2.19 13.67 -8.69
C LYS A 106 -0.76 13.35 -9.10
N GLN A 107 0.21 14.13 -8.64
CA GLN A 107 1.62 13.90 -8.93
C GLN A 107 2.14 12.57 -8.36
N GLN A 108 1.76 12.23 -7.11
CA GLN A 108 2.09 10.94 -6.48
C GLN A 108 1.43 9.75 -7.21
N LYS A 109 0.20 9.91 -7.69
CA LYS A 109 -0.57 8.83 -8.32
C LYS A 109 -0.20 8.61 -9.79
N GLN A 110 0.09 9.68 -10.55
CA GLN A 110 0.33 9.57 -11.99
C GLN A 110 1.68 8.96 -12.36
N GLY A 111 2.65 8.91 -11.43
CA GLY A 111 4.00 8.43 -11.71
C GLY A 111 4.56 9.02 -13.01
N TYR A 112 4.30 10.32 -13.24
CA TYR A 112 4.74 11.00 -14.44
C TYR A 112 6.24 10.77 -14.63
N ASN A 113 6.69 10.64 -15.88
CA ASN A 113 8.12 10.64 -16.12
C ASN A 113 8.67 12.06 -15.93
N VAL A 114 9.97 12.18 -15.71
CA VAL A 114 10.64 13.47 -15.42
C VAL A 114 10.33 14.53 -16.50
N GLU A 115 10.11 14.12 -17.75
CA GLU A 115 9.85 15.00 -18.90
C GLU A 115 8.43 15.60 -18.86
N GLU A 116 7.39 14.79 -18.64
CA GLU A 116 6.00 15.24 -18.49
C GLU A 116 5.84 16.21 -17.32
N LEU A 117 6.62 16.01 -16.25
CA LEU A 117 6.65 16.87 -15.06
C LEU A 117 7.33 18.20 -15.30
N GLN A 118 8.43 18.20 -16.06
CA GLN A 118 9.14 19.42 -16.45
C GLN A 118 8.25 20.35 -17.27
N GLU A 119 7.40 19.81 -18.14
CA GLU A 119 6.43 20.60 -18.92
C GLU A 119 5.32 21.20 -18.04
N MET A 120 4.91 20.48 -16.99
CA MET A 120 3.82 20.89 -16.10
C MET A 120 4.27 21.82 -14.97
N LEU A 121 5.56 21.81 -14.61
CA LEU A 121 6.12 22.58 -13.48
C LEU A 121 5.76 24.09 -13.53
N PRO A 122 5.92 24.81 -14.66
CA PRO A 122 5.64 26.24 -14.72
C PRO A 122 4.14 26.57 -14.51
N TYR A 123 3.25 25.71 -15.00
CA TYR A 123 1.81 25.83 -14.77
C TYR A 123 1.46 25.68 -13.28
N HIS A 124 2.18 24.82 -12.57
CA HIS A 124 1.97 24.57 -11.16
C HIS A 124 2.56 25.65 -10.26
N GLU A 125 3.76 26.14 -10.56
CA GLU A 125 4.38 27.27 -9.84
C GLU A 125 3.46 28.51 -9.82
N ASP A 126 2.89 28.89 -10.96
CA ASP A 126 1.93 30.01 -11.05
C ASP A 126 0.69 29.81 -10.17
N ARG A 127 0.13 28.60 -10.14
CA ARG A 127 -1.02 28.28 -9.29
C ARG A 127 -0.68 28.31 -7.81
N ILE A 128 0.52 27.90 -7.46
CA ILE A 128 1.03 27.89 -6.08
C ILE A 128 1.25 29.31 -5.59
N GLU A 129 1.85 30.16 -6.42
CA GLU A 129 2.02 31.58 -6.12
C GLU A 129 0.67 32.28 -5.92
N LYS A 130 -0.32 31.99 -6.79
CA LYS A 130 -1.70 32.49 -6.63
C LYS A 130 -2.37 32.02 -5.34
N ALA A 131 -2.22 30.74 -5.00
CA ALA A 131 -2.77 30.19 -3.75
C ALA A 131 -2.09 30.80 -2.52
N LEU A 132 -0.76 30.98 -2.56
CA LEU A 132 0.02 31.62 -1.52
C LEU A 132 -0.40 33.07 -1.31
N SER A 133 -0.50 33.86 -2.39
CA SER A 133 -0.97 35.24 -2.30
C SER A 133 -2.36 35.33 -1.67
N LYS A 134 -3.31 34.50 -2.11
CA LYS A 134 -4.66 34.49 -1.55
C LYS A 134 -4.67 34.13 -0.06
N THR A 135 -3.84 33.18 0.35
CA THR A 135 -3.76 32.78 1.76
C THR A 135 -3.08 33.84 2.62
N LEU A 136 -2.06 34.55 2.09
CA LEU A 136 -1.45 35.68 2.77
C LEU A 136 -2.47 36.82 2.97
N ASP A 137 -3.29 37.12 1.97
CA ASP A 137 -4.37 38.11 2.08
C ASP A 137 -5.38 37.71 3.17
N GLU A 138 -5.75 36.42 3.25
CA GLU A 138 -6.67 35.93 4.29
C GLU A 138 -6.03 35.91 5.68
N LYS A 139 -4.74 35.60 5.78
CA LYS A 139 -3.96 35.70 7.02
C LYS A 139 -3.99 37.14 7.55
N GLU A 140 -3.74 38.11 6.67
CA GLU A 140 -3.77 39.53 7.01
C GLU A 140 -5.18 39.97 7.45
N LYS A 141 -6.23 39.58 6.71
CA LYS A 141 -7.64 39.83 7.11
C LYS A 141 -8.04 39.16 8.42
N ALA A 142 -7.39 38.06 8.77
CA ALA A 142 -7.63 37.35 10.03
C ALA A 142 -6.84 37.92 11.20
N SER A 143 -5.95 38.89 10.98
CA SER A 143 -4.96 39.35 11.96
C SER A 143 -4.25 38.16 12.62
N PHE A 144 -3.97 37.12 11.84
CA PHE A 144 -3.45 35.86 12.36
C PHE A 144 -1.92 35.93 12.48
N GLU A 145 -1.42 35.73 13.69
CA GLU A 145 -0.01 35.49 13.98
C GLU A 145 0.18 34.03 14.41
N MET A 146 1.24 33.39 13.92
CA MET A 146 1.61 32.05 14.38
C MET A 146 2.05 32.13 15.84
N SER A 147 1.52 31.24 16.68
CA SER A 147 2.01 31.10 18.04
C SER A 147 3.42 30.48 18.05
N GLU A 148 4.15 30.63 19.16
CA GLU A 148 5.44 29.95 19.33
C GLU A 148 5.30 28.43 19.22
N GLU A 149 4.20 27.86 19.74
CA GLU A 149 3.86 26.44 19.60
C GLU A 149 3.69 26.04 18.13
N ASP A 150 3.00 26.85 17.32
CA ASP A 150 2.84 26.60 15.88
C ASP A 150 4.19 26.65 15.15
N VAL A 151 5.10 27.54 15.56
CA VAL A 151 6.46 27.65 15.00
C VAL A 151 7.31 26.43 15.36
N VAL A 152 7.24 25.95 16.61
CA VAL A 152 7.91 24.71 17.02
C VAL A 152 7.36 23.53 16.22
N ARG A 153 6.03 23.43 16.10
CA ARG A 153 5.35 22.40 15.31
C ARG A 153 5.76 22.43 13.84
N PHE A 154 5.92 23.60 13.27
CA PHE A 154 6.38 23.77 11.89
C PHE A 154 7.80 23.21 11.67
N ARG A 155 8.68 23.36 12.65
CA ARG A 155 10.07 22.88 12.58
C ARG A 155 10.22 21.40 12.91
N CYS A 156 9.20 20.77 13.49
CA CYS A 156 9.21 19.35 13.83
C CYS A 156 9.08 18.48 12.56
N ASN A 157 10.09 17.63 12.31
CA ASN A 157 10.04 16.65 11.22
C ASN A 157 8.90 15.64 11.40
N GLY A 158 8.62 15.21 12.65
CA GLY A 158 7.50 14.33 12.96
C GLY A 158 6.16 14.92 12.49
N ALA A 159 5.90 16.18 12.79
CA ALA A 159 4.67 16.85 12.37
C ALA A 159 4.51 16.96 10.85
N ARG A 160 5.61 17.13 10.11
CA ARG A 160 5.62 17.15 8.64
C ARG A 160 5.29 15.77 8.08
N ILE A 161 5.89 14.72 8.63
CA ILE A 161 5.60 13.32 8.24
C ILE A 161 4.14 12.99 8.55
N CYS A 162 3.63 13.38 9.73
CA CYS A 162 2.22 13.23 10.06
C CYS A 162 1.32 13.91 9.02
N ALA A 163 1.61 15.15 8.66
CA ALA A 163 0.81 15.90 7.70
C ALA A 163 0.85 15.33 6.27
N LEU A 164 1.95 14.68 5.90
CA LEU A 164 2.11 13.95 4.65
C LEU A 164 1.26 12.68 4.65
N LEU A 165 1.32 11.89 5.73
CA LEU A 165 0.56 10.65 5.92
C LEU A 165 -0.91 10.88 6.31
N GLY A 166 -1.34 12.13 6.49
CA GLY A 166 -2.69 12.47 6.94
C GLY A 166 -2.98 12.12 8.40
N LEU A 167 -1.94 11.92 9.22
CA LEU A 167 -2.02 11.72 10.66
C LEU A 167 -2.17 13.06 11.40
N GLN A 168 -2.64 12.99 12.64
CA GLN A 168 -2.64 14.14 13.53
C GLN A 168 -1.20 14.62 13.78
N LEU A 169 -1.02 15.93 13.86
CA LEU A 169 0.31 16.55 13.86
C LEU A 169 1.17 16.14 15.06
N ASP A 170 0.54 15.84 16.18
CA ASP A 170 1.08 15.34 17.45
C ASP A 170 1.25 13.83 17.52
N PHE A 171 0.83 13.09 16.48
CA PHE A 171 0.79 11.64 16.54
C PHE A 171 2.15 11.00 16.87
N LEU A 172 3.24 11.59 16.36
CA LEU A 172 4.62 11.13 16.53
C LEU A 172 5.35 11.74 17.74
N ASP A 173 4.72 12.62 18.52
CA ASP A 173 5.38 13.26 19.69
C ASP A 173 5.84 12.21 20.70
N ARG A 174 5.09 11.12 20.81
CA ARG A 174 5.42 9.96 21.64
C ARG A 174 6.74 9.26 21.27
N LEU A 175 7.26 9.43 20.05
CA LEU A 175 8.60 8.92 19.70
C LEU A 175 9.71 9.79 20.27
N GLU A 176 9.47 11.08 20.45
CA GLU A 176 10.46 12.01 21.01
C GLU A 176 10.68 11.76 22.51
N GLU A 177 9.67 11.19 23.18
CA GLU A 177 9.73 10.79 24.58
C GLU A 177 10.39 9.42 24.80
N MET A 178 10.59 8.63 23.75
CA MET A 178 11.16 7.29 23.84
C MET A 178 12.69 7.32 23.91
N PRO A 179 13.31 6.48 24.77
CA PRO A 179 14.76 6.28 24.77
C PRO A 179 15.23 5.81 23.38
N PRO A 180 16.40 6.25 22.89
CA PRO A 180 16.94 5.82 21.60
C PRO A 180 17.06 4.29 21.50
N GLU A 181 17.40 3.62 22.61
CA GLU A 181 17.52 2.17 22.67
C GLU A 181 16.21 1.49 22.30
N ASP A 182 15.08 2.00 22.80
CA ASP A 182 13.77 1.45 22.49
C ASP A 182 13.32 1.86 21.08
N ARG A 183 13.58 3.12 20.70
CA ARG A 183 13.12 3.71 19.44
C ARG A 183 13.81 3.10 18.22
N ASP A 184 15.10 2.82 18.29
CA ASP A 184 15.89 2.46 17.11
C ASP A 184 15.75 0.96 16.73
N HIS A 185 14.95 0.20 17.48
CA HIS A 185 14.62 -1.21 17.19
C HIS A 185 13.60 -1.41 16.05
N LEU A 186 12.84 -0.38 15.69
CA LEU A 186 11.85 -0.44 14.63
C LEU A 186 11.99 0.76 13.69
N THR A 187 11.65 0.54 12.43
CA THR A 187 11.51 1.60 11.44
C THR A 187 10.38 2.56 11.81
N LEU A 188 10.38 3.76 11.23
CA LEU A 188 9.31 4.73 11.45
C LEU A 188 7.93 4.21 11.02
N CYS A 189 7.88 3.47 9.91
CA CYS A 189 6.65 2.84 9.43
C CYS A 189 6.09 1.86 10.47
N GLU A 190 6.94 0.97 10.99
CA GLU A 190 6.57 -0.01 12.03
C GLU A 190 6.10 0.66 13.32
N TRP A 191 6.73 1.77 13.73
CA TRP A 191 6.27 2.54 14.87
C TRP A 191 4.88 3.13 14.66
N ILE A 192 4.63 3.74 13.49
CA ILE A 192 3.32 4.30 13.16
C ILE A 192 2.25 3.20 13.18
N VAL A 193 2.50 2.08 12.51
CA VAL A 193 1.63 0.90 12.49
C VAL A 193 1.36 0.37 13.91
N THR A 194 2.39 0.32 14.75
CA THR A 194 2.29 -0.10 16.16
C THR A 194 1.39 0.85 16.95
N PHE A 195 1.57 2.16 16.80
CA PHE A 195 0.73 3.15 17.50
C PHE A 195 -0.71 3.14 17.02
N LEU A 196 -0.95 3.02 15.71
CA LEU A 196 -2.30 2.87 15.17
C LEU A 196 -3.00 1.63 15.76
N THR A 197 -2.26 0.51 15.88
CA THR A 197 -2.77 -0.73 16.48
C THR A 197 -3.13 -0.54 17.94
N LYS A 198 -2.22 0.02 18.76
CA LYS A 198 -2.46 0.27 20.18
C LYS A 198 -3.63 1.24 20.41
N ASN A 199 -3.71 2.31 19.62
CA ASN A 199 -4.81 3.26 19.71
C ASN A 199 -6.13 2.55 19.34
N TYR A 200 -6.15 1.74 18.27
CA TYR A 200 -7.33 0.96 17.91
C TYR A 200 -7.74 -0.01 19.02
N GLU A 201 -6.81 -0.74 19.62
CA GLU A 201 -7.09 -1.64 20.75
C GLU A 201 -7.78 -0.91 21.91
N SER A 202 -7.37 0.34 22.19
CA SER A 202 -7.96 1.17 23.25
C SER A 202 -9.37 1.71 22.95
N VAL A 203 -9.81 1.71 21.69
CA VAL A 203 -11.17 2.15 21.31
C VAL A 203 -12.21 1.14 21.81
N SER A 204 -13.34 1.64 22.32
CA SER A 204 -14.45 0.79 22.79
C SER A 204 -15.01 -0.09 21.66
N VAL A 205 -15.45 -1.30 22.01
CA VAL A 205 -15.97 -2.28 21.04
C VAL A 205 -17.15 -1.73 20.23
N THR A 206 -18.03 -0.95 20.85
CA THR A 206 -19.16 -0.28 20.19
C THR A 206 -18.75 0.70 19.10
N ASN A 207 -17.57 1.32 19.22
CA ASN A 207 -17.05 2.28 18.24
C ASN A 207 -16.23 1.61 17.12
N LYS A 208 -15.99 0.28 17.21
CA LYS A 208 -15.24 -0.51 16.21
C LYS A 208 -16.13 -1.15 15.14
N SER A 209 -17.45 -1.06 15.29
CA SER A 209 -18.42 -1.81 14.48
C SER A 209 -18.46 -1.41 13.00
N CYS A 210 -18.06 -0.18 12.67
CA CYS A 210 -17.97 0.27 11.28
C CYS A 210 -16.84 1.27 11.06
N LEU A 211 -16.23 1.23 9.87
CA LEU A 211 -15.29 2.26 9.44
C LEU A 211 -16.02 3.59 9.28
N ASN A 212 -15.58 4.60 10.02
CA ASN A 212 -16.03 5.97 9.85
C ASN A 212 -14.91 6.96 10.19
N LYS A 213 -15.14 8.24 9.90
CA LYS A 213 -14.14 9.30 10.11
C LYS A 213 -13.78 9.49 11.58
N GLU A 214 -14.72 9.28 12.49
CA GLU A 214 -14.49 9.42 13.93
C GLU A 214 -13.59 8.31 14.46
N LEU A 215 -13.79 7.07 14.00
CA LEU A 215 -12.93 5.94 14.32
C LEU A 215 -11.51 6.19 13.80
N LEU A 216 -11.35 6.59 12.54
CA LEU A 216 -10.04 6.95 11.98
C LEU A 216 -9.38 8.10 12.77
N ALA A 217 -10.15 9.09 13.20
CA ALA A 217 -9.66 10.16 14.05
C ALA A 217 -9.18 9.64 15.42
N SER A 218 -9.96 8.77 16.07
CA SER A 218 -9.60 8.19 17.38
C SER A 218 -8.33 7.32 17.34
N ILE A 219 -8.02 6.69 16.21
CA ILE A 219 -6.77 5.91 16.08
C ILE A 219 -5.57 6.76 15.69
N GLY A 220 -5.78 8.00 15.19
CA GLY A 220 -4.70 8.96 14.98
C GLY A 220 -4.70 9.71 13.66
N PHE A 221 -5.68 9.52 12.77
CA PHE A 221 -5.78 10.29 11.53
C PHE A 221 -6.34 11.69 11.76
N ASP A 222 -5.95 12.64 10.93
CA ASP A 222 -6.61 13.94 10.86
C ASP A 222 -7.92 13.76 10.05
N PRO A 223 -9.11 14.04 10.62
CA PRO A 223 -10.40 13.85 9.94
C PRO A 223 -10.58 14.74 8.70
N LEU A 224 -9.73 15.75 8.50
CA LEU A 224 -9.72 16.63 7.33
C LEU A 224 -8.64 16.24 6.29
N SER A 225 -7.89 15.17 6.55
CA SER A 225 -6.90 14.66 5.61
C SER A 225 -7.57 13.94 4.43
N SER A 226 -6.91 13.96 3.27
CA SER A 226 -7.31 13.14 2.12
C SER A 226 -7.08 11.65 2.38
N ALA A 227 -6.15 11.30 3.29
CA ALA A 227 -5.90 9.92 3.71
C ALA A 227 -7.17 9.25 4.24
N VAL A 228 -7.97 9.96 5.05
CA VAL A 228 -9.27 9.47 5.55
C VAL A 228 -10.22 9.12 4.40
N GLU A 229 -10.31 9.98 3.38
CA GLU A 229 -11.16 9.71 2.21
C GLU A 229 -10.63 8.51 1.41
N THR A 230 -9.31 8.40 1.23
CA THR A 230 -8.69 7.26 0.54
C THR A 230 -8.94 5.94 1.27
N ILE A 231 -8.73 5.90 2.58
CA ILE A 231 -8.97 4.71 3.41
C ILE A 231 -10.45 4.31 3.35
N MET A 232 -11.37 5.28 3.46
CA MET A 232 -12.80 5.02 3.35
C MET A 232 -13.20 4.52 1.95
N ALA A 233 -12.65 5.10 0.89
CA ALA A 233 -12.91 4.66 -0.48
C ALA A 233 -12.42 3.23 -0.72
N ARG A 234 -11.21 2.90 -0.22
CA ARG A 234 -10.62 1.55 -0.29
C ARG A 234 -11.41 0.51 0.49
N ALA A 235 -12.04 0.89 1.60
CA ALA A 235 -12.87 -0.03 2.38
C ALA A 235 -14.28 -0.22 1.78
N GLY A 236 -14.78 0.76 1.04
CA GLY A 236 -16.09 0.71 0.39
C GLY A 236 -16.19 -0.28 -0.77
N SER A 237 -15.05 -0.69 -1.35
CA SER A 237 -14.97 -1.71 -2.40
C SER A 237 -15.01 -3.12 -1.81
N SER A 238 -16.19 -3.59 -1.44
CA SER A 238 -16.55 -5.01 -1.25
C SER A 238 -15.74 -5.86 -0.25
N GLN A 239 -14.80 -5.28 0.51
CA GLN A 239 -13.94 -6.03 1.42
C GLN A 239 -14.48 -6.06 2.86
N GLN A 240 -15.46 -6.94 3.09
CA GLN A 240 -15.90 -7.28 4.46
C GLN A 240 -14.89 -8.16 5.23
N HIS A 241 -13.66 -8.30 4.72
CA HIS A 241 -12.66 -9.27 5.20
C HIS A 241 -11.40 -8.60 5.77
N ILE A 242 -11.31 -7.28 5.66
CA ILE A 242 -10.18 -6.52 6.20
C ILE A 242 -10.68 -5.67 7.37
N GLU A 243 -10.06 -5.84 8.53
CA GLU A 243 -10.38 -5.04 9.71
C GLU A 243 -10.05 -3.56 9.46
N VAL A 244 -10.81 -2.64 10.08
CA VAL A 244 -10.58 -1.19 9.94
C VAL A 244 -9.14 -0.79 10.26
N CYS A 245 -8.58 -1.34 11.33
CA CYS A 245 -7.20 -1.07 11.70
C CYS A 245 -6.23 -1.56 10.63
N GLU A 246 -6.50 -2.72 10.01
CA GLU A 246 -5.68 -3.24 8.92
C GLU A 246 -5.74 -2.32 7.68
N MET A 247 -6.90 -1.76 7.34
CA MET A 247 -7.01 -0.77 6.24
C MET A 247 -6.15 0.47 6.48
N ALA A 248 -6.09 0.95 7.72
CA ALA A 248 -5.22 2.06 8.10
C ALA A 248 -3.73 1.70 7.99
N LYS A 249 -3.34 0.49 8.41
CA LYS A 249 -1.96 0.00 8.28
C LYS A 249 -1.54 -0.11 6.82
N LEU A 250 -2.39 -0.74 6.02
CA LEU A 250 -2.23 -0.87 4.57
C LEU A 250 -1.98 0.47 3.91
N PHE A 251 -2.76 1.49 4.26
CA PHE A 251 -2.55 2.83 3.73
C PHE A 251 -1.17 3.39 4.11
N ILE A 252 -0.73 3.27 5.36
CA ILE A 252 0.58 3.76 5.79
C ILE A 252 1.71 3.02 5.06
N GLU A 253 1.67 1.69 5.03
CA GLU A 253 2.66 0.86 4.33
C GLU A 253 2.74 1.24 2.84
N ASP A 254 1.60 1.41 2.18
CA ASP A 254 1.49 1.83 0.79
C ASP A 254 2.07 3.22 0.53
N GLU A 255 1.88 4.18 1.46
CA GLU A 255 2.53 5.49 1.39
C GLU A 255 4.05 5.38 1.55
N PHE A 256 4.56 4.58 2.49
CA PHE A 256 6.01 4.39 2.62
C PHE A 256 6.63 3.69 1.40
N LYS A 257 5.89 2.79 0.75
CA LYS A 257 6.34 2.10 -0.47
C LYS A 257 6.33 3.01 -1.69
N TYR A 258 5.22 3.71 -1.93
CA TYR A 258 4.93 4.31 -3.23
C TYR A 258 4.79 5.83 -3.24
N ASN A 259 4.77 6.48 -2.07
CA ASN A 259 4.76 7.94 -2.03
C ASN A 259 6.13 8.47 -2.46
N PHE A 260 6.18 9.18 -3.58
CA PHE A 260 7.41 9.76 -4.12
C PHE A 260 8.24 10.61 -3.12
N LEU A 261 7.62 11.21 -2.10
CA LEU A 261 8.34 11.98 -1.07
C LEU A 261 8.97 11.12 0.02
N LEU A 262 8.44 9.91 0.25
CA LEU A 262 8.97 8.93 1.21
C LEU A 262 9.86 7.89 0.53
N SER A 263 9.60 7.62 -0.75
CA SER A 263 10.29 6.62 -1.57
C SER A 263 10.53 7.17 -3.00
N PRO A 264 11.51 8.08 -3.16
CA PRO A 264 11.74 8.79 -4.42
C PRO A 264 12.30 7.93 -5.55
N LEU A 265 12.82 6.73 -5.22
CA LEU A 265 13.45 5.83 -6.18
C LEU A 265 12.45 4.88 -6.87
N VAL A 266 11.18 4.90 -6.46
CA VAL A 266 10.18 3.99 -7.01
C VAL A 266 9.67 4.52 -8.35
N GLY A 267 10.00 3.80 -9.41
CA GLY A 267 9.54 4.08 -10.76
C GLY A 267 8.02 3.90 -10.92
N ARG A 268 7.48 4.43 -12.03
CA ARG A 268 6.03 4.31 -12.34
C ARG A 268 5.56 2.86 -12.40
N PHE A 269 6.37 2.01 -13.01
CA PHE A 269 6.19 0.58 -13.22
C PHE A 269 7.50 -0.16 -12.96
N PRO A 270 7.50 -1.40 -12.45
CA PRO A 270 8.72 -2.14 -12.11
C PRO A 270 9.60 -2.49 -13.31
N PHE A 271 9.00 -2.67 -14.49
CA PHE A 271 9.70 -3.10 -15.69
C PHE A 271 9.36 -2.22 -16.88
N GLN A 272 10.36 -1.91 -17.72
CA GLN A 272 10.22 -1.14 -18.96
C GLN A 272 9.18 -0.01 -18.87
N SER A 273 9.33 0.91 -17.91
CA SER A 273 8.26 1.85 -17.52
C SER A 273 7.79 2.79 -18.65
N HIS A 274 8.55 2.89 -19.75
CA HIS A 274 8.20 3.62 -20.97
C HIS A 274 7.29 2.83 -21.93
N SER A 275 7.28 1.50 -21.83
CA SER A 275 6.45 0.60 -22.64
C SER A 275 5.11 0.42 -21.95
N THR A 276 4.12 1.24 -22.33
CA THR A 276 2.76 1.17 -21.79
C THR A 276 1.77 0.61 -22.82
N ASN A 277 0.70 -0.03 -22.34
CA ASN A 277 -0.42 -0.55 -23.15
C ASN A 277 0.00 -1.52 -24.25
N THR A 278 1.15 -2.16 -24.10
CA THR A 278 1.74 -3.13 -25.03
C THR A 278 2.32 -4.28 -24.22
N TRP A 279 2.08 -5.50 -24.69
CA TRP A 279 2.63 -6.71 -24.08
C TRP A 279 4.11 -6.85 -24.43
N PHE A 280 4.91 -7.21 -23.44
CA PHE A 280 6.33 -7.51 -23.58
C PHE A 280 6.74 -8.68 -22.68
N GLN A 281 7.87 -9.29 -22.99
CA GLN A 281 8.50 -10.28 -22.12
C GLN A 281 9.86 -9.75 -21.66
N LEU A 282 10.30 -10.15 -20.47
CA LEU A 282 11.65 -9.80 -20.02
C LEU A 282 12.67 -10.65 -20.78
N PRO A 283 13.85 -10.09 -21.12
CA PRO A 283 14.90 -10.87 -21.76
C PRO A 283 15.27 -12.07 -20.89
N SER A 284 15.29 -13.27 -21.46
CA SER A 284 15.81 -14.45 -20.77
C SER A 284 17.25 -14.13 -20.35
N ARG A 285 17.54 -14.19 -19.04
CA ARG A 285 18.93 -14.07 -18.56
C ARG A 285 19.75 -15.12 -19.29
N THR A 286 20.65 -14.67 -20.17
CA THR A 286 21.60 -15.52 -20.86
C THR A 286 22.61 -15.95 -19.80
N VAL A 287 22.33 -17.05 -19.11
CA VAL A 287 23.30 -17.65 -18.20
C VAL A 287 24.38 -18.26 -19.08
N GLU A 288 25.52 -17.57 -19.18
CA GLU A 288 26.76 -18.25 -19.50
C GLU A 288 26.87 -19.42 -18.53
N LYS A 289 26.82 -20.63 -19.08
CA LYS A 289 26.89 -21.89 -18.37
C LYS A 289 28.01 -21.85 -17.33
N GLU A 290 27.66 -21.79 -16.06
CA GLU A 290 28.37 -22.48 -14.99
C GLU A 290 27.58 -22.38 -13.68
N ILE A 291 27.41 -23.55 -13.04
CA ILE A 291 26.93 -23.84 -11.67
C ILE A 291 25.44 -24.25 -11.55
N ASN A 292 25.26 -25.59 -11.60
CA ASN A 292 24.25 -26.48 -11.00
C ASN A 292 22.81 -26.00 -10.71
N ASP A 293 21.86 -26.66 -11.41
CA ASP A 293 20.56 -27.23 -10.98
C ASP A 293 19.85 -26.60 -9.76
N ASP A 294 18.82 -25.76 -10.04
CA ASP A 294 17.40 -25.95 -9.63
C ASP A 294 16.54 -24.66 -9.81
N LEU A 295 17.10 -23.55 -10.29
CA LEU A 295 16.31 -22.35 -10.57
C LEU A 295 15.52 -22.48 -11.89
N CYS A 296 14.28 -22.94 -11.76
CA CYS A 296 13.28 -23.01 -12.82
C CYS A 296 13.20 -21.70 -13.62
N HIS A 297 13.43 -21.82 -14.93
CA HIS A 297 13.37 -20.76 -15.92
C HIS A 297 11.94 -20.23 -16.10
N VAL A 298 11.55 -19.21 -15.33
CA VAL A 298 10.34 -18.42 -15.62
C VAL A 298 10.71 -17.38 -16.69
N THR A 299 10.93 -17.82 -17.94
CA THR A 299 11.44 -16.96 -19.03
C THR A 299 10.36 -16.44 -19.98
N ASP A 300 9.13 -16.93 -19.90
CA ASP A 300 8.08 -16.64 -20.91
C ASP A 300 6.83 -15.96 -20.31
N VAL A 301 6.95 -15.25 -19.19
CA VAL A 301 5.81 -14.50 -18.60
C VAL A 301 5.53 -13.24 -19.41
N ASN A 302 4.28 -13.09 -19.86
CA ASN A 302 3.82 -11.90 -20.58
C ASN A 302 3.53 -10.76 -19.59
N ILE A 303 4.13 -9.60 -19.81
CA ILE A 303 3.98 -8.43 -18.95
C ILE A 303 3.32 -7.28 -19.73
N ILE A 304 2.42 -6.56 -19.08
CA ILE A 304 1.89 -5.28 -19.57
C ILE A 304 1.90 -4.24 -18.46
N ASN A 305 2.32 -3.03 -18.83
CA ASN A 305 2.09 -1.82 -18.03
C ASN A 305 0.83 -1.13 -18.56
N LEU A 306 -0.31 -1.39 -17.94
CA LEU A 306 -1.60 -0.88 -18.39
C LEU A 306 -1.88 0.48 -17.76
N VAL A 307 -1.95 1.53 -18.59
CA VAL A 307 -2.40 2.86 -18.19
C VAL A 307 -3.82 3.05 -18.70
N THR A 308 -4.79 3.07 -17.80
CA THR A 308 -6.20 3.21 -18.16
C THR A 308 -6.98 4.12 -17.22
N LYS A 309 -8.11 4.63 -17.69
CA LYS A 309 -9.12 5.35 -16.90
C LYS A 309 -10.31 4.46 -16.53
N GLU A 310 -10.43 3.29 -17.16
CA GLU A 310 -11.60 2.41 -17.06
C GLU A 310 -11.14 0.98 -16.79
N THR A 311 -11.62 0.39 -15.69
CA THR A 311 -11.28 -0.99 -15.29
C THR A 311 -11.71 -2.04 -16.32
N HIS A 312 -12.79 -1.78 -17.06
CA HIS A 312 -13.29 -2.71 -18.09
C HIS A 312 -12.31 -2.96 -19.24
N GLN A 313 -11.43 -1.99 -19.54
CA GLN A 313 -10.39 -2.14 -20.58
C GLN A 313 -9.28 -3.10 -20.16
N ALA A 314 -9.11 -3.34 -18.85
CA ALA A 314 -8.16 -4.30 -18.32
C ALA A 314 -8.62 -5.74 -18.62
N ALA A 315 -9.90 -6.05 -18.39
CA ALA A 315 -10.46 -7.37 -18.65
C ALA A 315 -10.41 -7.76 -20.14
N SER A 316 -10.72 -6.81 -21.04
CA SER A 316 -10.64 -7.06 -22.49
C SER A 316 -9.23 -7.30 -23.01
N SER A 317 -8.20 -6.81 -22.30
CA SER A 317 -6.81 -7.00 -22.71
C SER A 317 -6.30 -8.42 -22.44
N ILE A 318 -7.03 -9.20 -21.63
CA ILE A 318 -6.66 -10.56 -21.18
C ILE A 318 -7.39 -11.62 -22.01
N SER A 319 -8.61 -11.34 -22.48
CA SER A 319 -9.43 -12.32 -23.22
C SER A 319 -8.76 -12.89 -24.48
N ASP A 320 -7.87 -12.12 -25.09
CA ASP A 320 -7.17 -12.52 -26.31
C ASP A 320 -5.91 -13.37 -26.02
N LEU A 321 -5.43 -13.39 -24.77
CA LEU A 321 -4.20 -14.06 -24.36
C LEU A 321 -4.42 -15.38 -23.64
N VAL A 322 -5.58 -15.56 -23.02
CA VAL A 322 -5.83 -16.74 -22.19
C VAL A 322 -6.94 -17.56 -22.82
N SER A 323 -6.67 -18.85 -22.99
CA SER A 323 -7.64 -19.81 -23.53
C SER A 323 -8.23 -20.61 -22.37
N GLU A 324 -9.52 -20.43 -22.10
CA GLU A 324 -10.31 -21.38 -21.33
C GLU A 324 -10.72 -22.51 -22.28
N ASP A 325 -10.04 -23.64 -22.20
CA ASP A 325 -10.45 -24.89 -22.85
C ASP A 325 -10.87 -25.93 -21.80
N GLU A 326 -11.40 -27.09 -22.20
CA GLU A 326 -11.94 -28.10 -21.28
C GLU A 326 -10.92 -28.63 -20.24
N GLY A 327 -9.61 -28.35 -20.40
CA GLY A 327 -8.55 -28.79 -19.47
C GLY A 327 -7.85 -27.67 -18.70
N ASN A 328 -8.04 -26.40 -19.07
CA ASN A 328 -7.32 -25.27 -18.49
C ASN A 328 -8.26 -24.34 -17.70
N ILE A 329 -7.85 -23.95 -16.49
CA ILE A 329 -8.50 -22.89 -15.71
C ILE A 329 -7.63 -21.66 -15.63
N VAL A 330 -8.28 -20.50 -15.54
CA VAL A 330 -7.61 -19.22 -15.35
C VAL A 330 -7.84 -18.75 -13.93
N LEU A 331 -6.75 -18.50 -13.21
CA LEU A 331 -6.79 -18.01 -11.84
C LEU A 331 -6.04 -16.69 -11.74
N PHE A 332 -6.57 -15.81 -10.90
CA PHE A 332 -6.11 -14.45 -10.72
C PHE A 332 -5.68 -14.21 -9.28
N HIS A 333 -4.56 -13.50 -9.11
CA HIS A 333 -4.11 -13.00 -7.81
C HIS A 333 -3.94 -11.48 -7.89
N GLY A 334 -4.70 -10.75 -7.09
CA GLY A 334 -4.57 -9.30 -6.94
C GLY A 334 -3.54 -8.94 -5.89
N THR A 335 -2.60 -8.05 -6.23
CA THR A 335 -1.53 -7.62 -5.33
C THR A 335 -1.00 -6.23 -5.71
N ASP A 336 0.12 -5.80 -5.14
CA ASP A 336 0.82 -4.57 -5.48
C ASP A 336 1.97 -4.77 -6.47
N HIS A 337 2.51 -3.69 -7.04
CA HIS A 337 3.58 -3.74 -8.03
C HIS A 337 4.85 -4.43 -7.52
N GLU A 338 5.27 -4.11 -6.29
CA GLU A 338 6.46 -4.68 -5.66
C GLU A 338 6.29 -6.19 -5.45
N SER A 339 5.18 -6.61 -4.86
CA SER A 339 4.86 -8.01 -4.57
C SER A 339 4.72 -8.84 -5.85
N ALA A 340 4.14 -8.27 -6.92
CA ALA A 340 4.10 -8.95 -8.22
C ALA A 340 5.50 -9.14 -8.83
N SER A 341 6.38 -8.14 -8.68
CA SER A 341 7.79 -8.22 -9.09
C SER A 341 8.55 -9.28 -8.29
N ASP A 342 8.26 -9.38 -7.00
CA ASP A 342 8.82 -10.38 -6.10
C ASP A 342 8.36 -11.79 -6.45
N ILE A 343 7.06 -12.00 -6.71
CA ILE A 343 6.55 -13.31 -7.13
C ILE A 343 7.19 -13.74 -8.45
N LEU A 344 7.35 -12.82 -9.40
CA LEU A 344 8.01 -13.10 -10.67
C LEU A 344 9.47 -13.53 -10.47
N SER A 345 10.21 -12.83 -9.62
CA SER A 345 11.66 -13.01 -9.46
C SER A 345 12.05 -14.08 -8.45
N ARG A 346 11.38 -14.11 -7.29
CA ARG A 346 11.71 -14.94 -6.13
C ARG A 346 10.73 -16.11 -5.94
N GLY A 347 9.51 -16.00 -6.44
CA GLY A 347 8.49 -17.05 -6.34
C GLY A 347 7.43 -16.75 -5.30
N ILE A 348 6.54 -17.71 -5.07
CA ILE A 348 5.40 -17.53 -4.15
C ILE A 348 5.88 -17.84 -2.73
N ASP A 349 6.08 -16.79 -1.93
CA ASP A 349 6.34 -16.91 -0.49
C ASP A 349 5.01 -16.92 0.29
N LEU A 350 4.64 -18.06 0.87
CA LEU A 350 3.40 -18.17 1.65
C LEU A 350 3.46 -17.35 2.94
N CYS A 351 4.64 -17.12 3.53
CA CYS A 351 4.81 -16.33 4.75
C CYS A 351 4.53 -14.84 4.56
N ALA A 352 4.51 -14.36 3.32
CA ALA A 352 4.03 -13.02 2.97
C ALA A 352 2.49 -12.89 3.03
N GLY A 353 1.77 -14.01 3.24
CA GLY A 353 0.33 -14.05 3.36
C GLY A 353 -0.19 -13.19 4.52
N ARG A 354 -1.38 -12.62 4.36
CA ARG A 354 -2.00 -11.78 5.40
C ARG A 354 -2.61 -12.61 6.52
N GLN A 355 -2.69 -12.01 7.70
CA GLN A 355 -3.33 -12.63 8.88
C GLN A 355 -4.85 -12.67 8.73
N LYS A 356 -5.50 -13.56 9.48
CA LYS A 356 -6.97 -13.63 9.63
C LYS A 356 -7.76 -13.69 8.31
N ARG A 357 -7.29 -14.47 7.34
CA ARG A 357 -8.01 -14.73 6.09
C ARG A 357 -8.88 -15.98 6.24
N ASP A 358 -9.63 -16.32 5.20
CA ASP A 358 -10.64 -17.40 5.27
C ASP A 358 -10.00 -18.76 5.51
N PHE A 359 -8.89 -19.04 4.83
CA PHE A 359 -8.25 -20.35 4.78
C PHE A 359 -6.79 -20.35 5.28
N SER A 360 -6.30 -19.21 5.77
CA SER A 360 -4.95 -19.06 6.31
C SER A 360 -4.81 -17.85 7.22
N CYS A 361 -3.77 -17.85 8.05
CA CYS A 361 -3.39 -16.73 8.92
C CYS A 361 -1.87 -16.57 8.81
N GLY A 362 -1.40 -15.62 7.99
CA GLY A 362 0.03 -15.35 7.83
C GLY A 362 0.81 -16.32 6.92
N SER A 363 0.11 -17.27 6.30
CA SER A 363 0.72 -18.42 5.61
C SER A 363 -0.19 -18.95 4.50
N GLY A 364 -0.31 -18.20 3.41
CA GLY A 364 -1.07 -18.69 2.26
C GLY A 364 -1.19 -17.71 1.10
N PHE A 365 -1.42 -18.26 -0.09
CA PHE A 365 -1.52 -17.53 -1.35
C PHE A 365 -2.91 -17.71 -1.96
N TYR A 366 -3.65 -16.61 -2.12
CA TYR A 366 -5.05 -16.65 -2.54
C TYR A 366 -5.22 -16.38 -4.02
N LEU A 367 -6.07 -17.19 -4.65
CA LEU A 367 -6.42 -17.14 -6.06
C LEU A 367 -7.94 -17.11 -6.19
N THR A 368 -8.43 -16.46 -7.24
CA THR A 368 -9.85 -16.48 -7.63
C THR A 368 -9.97 -16.71 -9.13
N ASN A 369 -11.10 -17.24 -9.59
CA ASN A 369 -11.40 -17.38 -11.02
C ASN A 369 -12.08 -16.13 -11.60
N ASN A 370 -12.28 -15.09 -10.78
CA ASN A 370 -12.92 -13.85 -11.21
C ASN A 370 -11.89 -12.70 -11.23
N PHE A 371 -11.60 -12.20 -12.43
CA PHE A 371 -10.69 -11.09 -12.63
C PHE A 371 -11.07 -9.82 -11.86
N ASP A 372 -12.36 -9.47 -11.85
CA ASP A 372 -12.84 -8.28 -11.15
C ASP A 372 -12.66 -8.42 -9.64
N ASP A 373 -12.84 -9.62 -9.06
CA ASP A 373 -12.60 -9.85 -7.64
C ASP A 373 -11.11 -9.66 -7.28
N ALA A 374 -10.18 -10.17 -8.11
CA ALA A 374 -8.74 -9.96 -7.93
C ALA A 374 -8.35 -8.48 -8.08
N LEU A 375 -8.87 -7.79 -9.10
CA LEU A 375 -8.59 -6.38 -9.33
C LEU A 375 -9.18 -5.49 -8.23
N ASN A 376 -10.39 -5.77 -7.77
CA ASN A 376 -11.00 -5.09 -6.64
C ASN A 376 -10.18 -5.29 -5.37
N TRP A 377 -9.63 -6.48 -5.16
CA TRP A 377 -8.72 -6.74 -4.05
C TRP A 377 -7.45 -5.87 -4.10
N ALA A 378 -6.78 -5.83 -5.26
CA ALA A 378 -5.58 -5.01 -5.45
C ALA A 378 -5.89 -3.51 -5.25
N ASN A 379 -6.95 -2.99 -5.87
CA ASN A 379 -7.36 -1.58 -5.76
C ASN A 379 -7.71 -1.13 -4.34
N SER A 380 -8.21 -2.06 -3.53
CA SER A 380 -8.58 -1.78 -2.14
C SER A 380 -7.37 -1.77 -1.20
N THR A 381 -6.27 -2.40 -1.58
CA THR A 381 -5.12 -2.61 -0.69
C THR A 381 -3.92 -1.72 -1.03
N THR A 382 -3.81 -1.22 -2.28
CA THR A 382 -2.65 -0.43 -2.72
C THR A 382 -3.00 0.68 -3.72
N ALA A 383 -2.14 1.70 -3.81
CA ALA A 383 -2.16 2.71 -4.87
C ALA A 383 -1.55 2.22 -6.20
N LYS A 384 -0.76 1.15 -6.16
CA LYS A 384 -0.06 0.55 -7.32
C LYS A 384 -0.52 -0.90 -7.52
N PRO A 385 -1.75 -1.11 -8.00
CA PRO A 385 -2.34 -2.44 -8.15
C PRO A 385 -1.70 -3.23 -9.30
N ALA A 386 -1.54 -4.52 -9.09
CA ALA A 386 -1.14 -5.51 -10.08
C ALA A 386 -2.05 -6.75 -10.00
N VAL A 387 -2.18 -7.45 -11.12
CA VAL A 387 -2.88 -8.74 -11.19
C VAL A 387 -1.96 -9.75 -11.87
N LEU A 388 -1.70 -10.87 -11.17
CA LEU A 388 -1.03 -12.04 -11.73
C LEU A 388 -2.09 -12.98 -12.30
N ILE A 389 -1.80 -13.55 -13.45
CA ILE A 389 -2.70 -14.41 -14.21
C ILE A 389 -2.01 -15.76 -14.38
N PHE A 390 -2.60 -16.78 -13.79
CA PHE A 390 -2.15 -18.15 -13.83
C PHE A 390 -3.03 -18.93 -14.80
N GLN A 391 -2.41 -19.62 -15.75
CA GLN A 391 -3.09 -20.54 -16.65
C GLN A 391 -2.72 -21.95 -16.22
N VAL A 392 -3.68 -22.65 -15.61
CA VAL A 392 -3.45 -23.90 -14.88
C VAL A 392 -4.11 -25.03 -15.64
N ASN A 393 -3.33 -26.01 -16.06
CA ASN A 393 -3.87 -27.25 -16.60
C ASN A 393 -4.31 -28.14 -15.44
N GLN A 394 -5.60 -28.47 -15.36
CA GLN A 394 -6.13 -29.23 -14.22
C GLN A 394 -5.44 -30.60 -14.08
N GLY A 395 -5.31 -31.32 -15.20
CA GLY A 395 -4.76 -32.67 -15.20
C GLY A 395 -3.26 -32.73 -14.87
N GLU A 396 -2.49 -31.73 -15.29
CA GLU A 396 -1.04 -31.71 -15.07
C GLU A 396 -0.64 -31.01 -13.77
N ASN A 397 -1.40 -30.00 -13.33
CA ASN A 397 -1.01 -29.13 -12.23
C ASN A 397 -1.83 -29.32 -10.95
N LEU A 398 -3.06 -29.85 -11.04
CA LEU A 398 -3.97 -29.96 -9.89
C LEU A 398 -4.32 -31.40 -9.50
N ASP A 399 -4.32 -32.37 -10.41
CA ASP A 399 -4.74 -33.76 -10.11
C ASP A 399 -3.90 -34.43 -9.02
N ASP A 400 -2.61 -34.12 -8.94
CA ASP A 400 -1.71 -34.63 -7.90
C ASP A 400 -1.76 -33.80 -6.59
N ALA A 401 -2.47 -32.67 -6.58
CA ALA A 401 -2.58 -31.81 -5.42
C ALA A 401 -3.58 -32.38 -4.41
N ARG A 402 -3.20 -32.42 -3.13
CA ARG A 402 -4.14 -32.82 -2.07
C ARG A 402 -5.03 -31.62 -1.74
N THR A 403 -6.21 -31.59 -2.36
CA THR A 403 -7.17 -30.50 -2.21
C THR A 403 -8.18 -30.76 -1.09
N LEU A 404 -8.32 -29.79 -0.17
CA LEU A 404 -9.46 -29.72 0.73
C LEU A 404 -10.58 -28.89 0.09
N ASN A 405 -11.60 -29.55 -0.44
CA ASN A 405 -12.77 -28.89 -1.01
C ASN A 405 -13.85 -28.64 0.05
N LEU A 406 -14.28 -27.39 0.20
CA LEU A 406 -15.23 -26.93 1.23
C LEU A 406 -16.60 -26.54 0.66
N TYR A 407 -16.89 -26.79 -0.62
CA TYR A 407 -18.19 -26.45 -1.22
C TYR A 407 -19.36 -27.29 -0.69
N GLU A 408 -19.10 -28.57 -0.41
CA GLU A 408 -20.14 -29.52 -0.01
C GLU A 408 -20.29 -29.66 1.52
N ASN A 409 -19.43 -29.00 2.30
CA ASN A 409 -19.39 -29.15 3.75
C ASN A 409 -19.37 -27.79 4.46
N GLU A 410 -20.56 -27.17 4.55
CA GLU A 410 -20.76 -25.86 5.17
C GLU A 410 -20.33 -25.81 6.64
N GLU A 411 -20.53 -26.91 7.40
CA GLU A 411 -20.10 -26.98 8.81
C GLU A 411 -18.57 -26.90 8.92
N ARG A 412 -17.85 -27.68 8.10
CA ARG A 412 -16.39 -27.67 8.06
C ARG A 412 -15.85 -26.36 7.52
N TRP A 413 -16.50 -25.78 6.52
CA TRP A 413 -16.19 -24.45 6.02
C TRP A 413 -16.28 -23.41 7.14
N ARG A 414 -17.40 -23.38 7.87
CA ARG A 414 -17.63 -22.43 8.97
C ARG A 414 -16.60 -22.62 10.09
N GLU A 415 -16.25 -23.85 10.44
CA GLU A 415 -15.20 -24.17 11.41
C GLU A 415 -13.85 -23.56 10.98
N ILE A 416 -13.43 -23.80 9.74
CA ILE A 416 -12.14 -23.34 9.20
C ILE A 416 -12.08 -21.82 9.15
N VAL A 417 -13.08 -21.18 8.51
CA VAL A 417 -13.13 -19.71 8.36
C VAL A 417 -13.15 -19.02 9.71
N SER A 418 -13.99 -19.48 10.64
CA SER A 418 -14.06 -18.89 11.98
C SER A 418 -12.74 -19.05 12.74
N SER A 419 -12.06 -20.19 12.57
CA SER A 419 -10.79 -20.47 13.25
C SER A 419 -9.67 -19.56 12.76
N PHE A 420 -9.52 -19.39 11.43
CA PHE A 420 -8.48 -18.51 10.88
C PHE A 420 -8.77 -17.04 11.13
N ARG A 421 -10.00 -16.57 10.92
CA ARG A 421 -10.35 -15.16 11.15
C ARG A 421 -10.24 -14.70 12.61
N SER A 422 -10.40 -15.62 13.56
CA SER A 422 -10.26 -15.31 14.99
C SER A 422 -8.84 -15.55 15.53
N ASP A 423 -7.92 -16.05 14.71
CA ASP A 423 -6.58 -16.51 15.11
C ASP A 423 -6.63 -17.56 16.24
N LYS A 424 -7.67 -18.39 16.25
CA LYS A 424 -7.91 -19.45 17.24
C LYS A 424 -7.90 -20.82 16.59
N LEU A 425 -6.92 -21.07 15.74
CA LEU A 425 -6.76 -22.36 15.09
C LEU A 425 -6.46 -23.44 16.14
N THR A 426 -7.32 -24.44 16.27
CA THR A 426 -7.07 -25.54 17.21
C THR A 426 -5.91 -26.40 16.71
N ALA A 427 -5.11 -26.96 17.61
CA ALA A 427 -4.01 -27.87 17.24
C ALA A 427 -4.49 -29.07 16.41
N LYS A 428 -5.75 -29.51 16.62
CA LYS A 428 -6.39 -30.57 15.83
C LYS A 428 -6.63 -30.11 14.40
N THR A 429 -7.23 -28.93 14.22
CA THR A 429 -7.50 -28.34 12.90
C THR A 429 -6.18 -28.09 12.16
N GLN A 430 -5.19 -27.48 12.82
CA GLN A 430 -3.86 -27.26 12.24
C GLN A 430 -3.21 -28.57 11.76
N LYS A 431 -3.22 -29.61 12.59
CA LYS A 431 -2.67 -30.92 12.21
C LYS A 431 -3.41 -31.53 11.02
N SER A 432 -4.73 -31.34 10.94
CA SER A 432 -5.53 -31.85 9.82
C SER A 432 -5.23 -31.12 8.50
N LEU A 433 -4.93 -29.81 8.55
CA LEU A 433 -4.68 -29.00 7.36
C LEU A 433 -3.33 -29.31 6.70
N ARG A 434 -2.33 -29.75 7.46
CA ARG A 434 -1.02 -30.18 6.93
C ARG A 434 -1.07 -31.36 5.96
N ALA A 435 -2.22 -32.04 5.87
CA ALA A 435 -2.42 -33.13 4.92
C ALA A 435 -2.74 -32.65 3.50
N TYR A 436 -3.00 -31.34 3.32
CA TYR A 436 -3.44 -30.74 2.07
C TYR A 436 -2.41 -29.76 1.55
N ASP A 437 -2.38 -29.62 0.23
CA ASP A 437 -1.53 -28.67 -0.47
C ASP A 437 -2.26 -27.35 -0.74
N LEU A 438 -3.60 -27.43 -0.89
CA LEU A 438 -4.47 -26.28 -1.10
C LEU A 438 -5.86 -26.49 -0.51
N ILE A 439 -6.58 -25.39 -0.28
CA ILE A 439 -7.97 -25.35 0.18
C ILE A 439 -8.80 -24.58 -0.85
N GLU A 440 -9.94 -25.15 -1.26
CA GLU A 440 -10.91 -24.50 -2.15
C GLU A 440 -12.26 -24.34 -1.46
N GLY A 441 -12.94 -23.24 -1.74
CA GLY A 441 -14.30 -23.04 -1.26
C GLY A 441 -14.85 -21.65 -1.55
N PRO A 442 -16.08 -21.38 -1.09
CA PRO A 442 -16.67 -20.06 -1.23
C PRO A 442 -15.94 -19.01 -0.38
N VAL A 443 -15.94 -17.77 -0.88
CA VAL A 443 -15.52 -16.56 -0.15
C VAL A 443 -16.50 -16.33 0.99
N ALA A 444 -16.02 -16.03 2.20
CA ALA A 444 -16.91 -15.67 3.28
C ALA A 444 -17.55 -14.30 3.05
N THR A 445 -18.70 -14.01 3.66
CA THR A 445 -19.32 -12.68 3.71
C THR A 445 -19.82 -12.48 5.14
N VAL A 446 -19.82 -11.24 5.61
CA VAL A 446 -20.33 -10.88 6.92
C VAL A 446 -21.68 -10.20 6.74
N THR A 447 -22.72 -10.85 7.24
CA THR A 447 -24.09 -10.32 7.24
C THR A 447 -24.49 -9.97 8.68
N THR A 448 -25.36 -8.98 8.84
CA THR A 448 -25.93 -8.65 10.15
C THR A 448 -27.21 -9.48 10.33
N SER A 449 -27.30 -10.24 11.41
CA SER A 449 -28.50 -10.98 11.77
C SER A 449 -29.67 -10.02 11.96
N GLU A 450 -30.78 -10.25 11.24
CA GLU A 450 -32.02 -9.45 11.34
C GLU A 450 -32.64 -9.49 12.75
N THR A 451 -32.26 -10.45 13.58
CA THR A 451 -32.89 -10.71 14.89
C THR A 451 -31.99 -10.42 16.09
N SER A 452 -30.67 -10.35 15.93
CA SER A 452 -29.74 -10.18 17.05
C SER A 452 -28.73 -9.03 16.91
N ASP A 453 -28.72 -8.30 15.78
CA ASP A 453 -27.65 -7.34 15.42
C ASP A 453 -26.23 -7.95 15.48
N GLU A 454 -26.13 -9.28 15.55
CA GLU A 454 -24.85 -10.00 15.57
C GLU A 454 -24.34 -10.19 14.14
N LEU A 455 -23.01 -10.08 13.99
CA LEU A 455 -22.32 -10.36 12.74
C LEU A 455 -22.25 -11.88 12.53
N VAL A 456 -22.84 -12.36 11.43
CA VAL A 456 -22.83 -13.76 11.02
C VAL A 456 -21.90 -13.92 9.81
N ILE A 457 -21.07 -14.96 9.83
CA ILE A 457 -20.19 -15.31 8.70
C ILE A 457 -20.86 -16.38 7.87
N GLU A 458 -21.12 -16.08 6.60
CA GLU A 458 -21.82 -16.94 5.66
C GLU A 458 -21.02 -17.12 4.36
N PRO A 459 -21.17 -18.24 3.64
CA PRO A 459 -20.53 -18.41 2.34
C PRO A 459 -21.21 -17.52 1.29
N LYS A 460 -20.43 -16.69 0.59
CA LYS A 460 -20.91 -15.86 -0.53
C LYS A 460 -21.34 -16.79 -1.68
N PRO A 461 -22.62 -16.75 -2.12
CA PRO A 461 -23.10 -17.63 -3.19
C PRO A 461 -22.32 -17.46 -4.49
N SER A 462 -22.09 -18.56 -5.19
CA SER A 462 -21.40 -18.60 -6.49
C SER A 462 -20.02 -17.95 -6.51
N SER A 463 -19.36 -17.86 -5.35
CA SER A 463 -18.00 -17.35 -5.24
C SER A 463 -16.97 -18.48 -5.25
N TYR A 464 -15.75 -18.14 -5.64
CA TYR A 464 -14.63 -19.06 -5.66
C TYR A 464 -13.38 -18.40 -5.13
N GLN A 465 -12.72 -19.09 -4.22
CA GLN A 465 -11.35 -18.84 -3.81
C GLN A 465 -10.61 -20.15 -3.63
N MET A 466 -9.33 -20.11 -4.01
CA MET A 466 -8.34 -21.16 -3.76
C MET A 466 -7.23 -20.55 -2.89
N CYS A 467 -6.80 -21.26 -1.87
CA CYS A 467 -5.66 -20.87 -1.03
C CYS A 467 -4.60 -21.97 -1.06
N LEU A 468 -3.40 -21.64 -1.57
CA LEU A 468 -2.24 -22.51 -1.46
C LEU A 468 -1.69 -22.43 -0.04
N ILE A 469 -1.42 -23.57 0.59
CA ILE A 469 -0.99 -23.68 1.99
C ILE A 469 0.25 -24.58 2.18
N SER A 470 0.87 -25.03 1.09
CA SER A 470 2.06 -25.86 1.05
C SER A 470 3.13 -25.19 0.19
N ASP A 471 4.31 -24.92 0.77
CA ASP A 471 5.42 -24.26 0.07
C ASP A 471 5.88 -25.08 -1.13
N ASP A 472 6.04 -26.40 -0.95
CA ASP A 472 6.42 -27.34 -2.03
C ASP A 472 5.44 -27.28 -3.22
N PHE A 473 4.16 -27.03 -2.95
CA PHE A 473 3.15 -26.90 -4.00
C PHE A 473 3.14 -25.50 -4.60
N ALA A 474 3.35 -24.45 -3.81
CA ALA A 474 3.46 -23.08 -4.30
C ALA A 474 4.62 -22.91 -5.30
N ASP A 475 5.75 -23.57 -5.04
CA ASP A 475 6.90 -23.58 -5.96
C ASP A 475 6.59 -24.22 -7.31
N LYS A 476 5.83 -25.33 -7.32
CA LYS A 476 5.35 -25.95 -8.55
C LYS A 476 4.31 -25.09 -9.23
N PHE A 477 3.36 -24.56 -8.47
CA PHE A 477 2.26 -23.75 -8.96
C PHE A 477 2.76 -22.48 -9.65
N ARG A 478 3.87 -21.88 -9.19
CA ARG A 478 4.53 -20.73 -9.83
C ARG A 478 4.76 -20.94 -11.33
N GLN A 479 5.03 -22.17 -11.78
CA GLN A 479 5.30 -22.49 -13.18
C GLN A 479 4.09 -22.24 -14.10
N THR A 480 2.89 -22.13 -13.53
CA THR A 480 1.65 -21.81 -14.24
C THR A 480 1.41 -20.31 -14.43
N LEU A 481 2.30 -19.45 -13.88
CA LEU A 481 2.22 -18.00 -14.06
C LEU A 481 2.41 -17.67 -15.55
N HIS A 482 1.35 -17.18 -16.18
CA HIS A 482 1.32 -16.89 -17.60
C HIS A 482 1.54 -15.41 -17.90
N SER A 483 0.87 -14.54 -17.14
CA SER A 483 0.94 -13.09 -17.36
C SER A 483 0.94 -12.29 -16.07
N ILE A 484 1.50 -11.07 -16.13
CA ILE A 484 1.39 -10.06 -15.09
C ILE A 484 0.92 -8.75 -15.72
N MET A 485 -0.08 -8.15 -15.10
CA MET A 485 -0.55 -6.83 -15.48
C MET A 485 -0.31 -5.85 -14.33
N PHE A 486 0.56 -4.87 -14.58
CA PHE A 486 0.76 -3.73 -13.69
C PHE A 486 -0.19 -2.61 -14.11
N LEU A 487 -1.04 -2.14 -13.20
CA LEU A 487 -2.02 -1.12 -13.52
C LEU A 487 -1.63 0.26 -12.96
N ASP A 488 -1.89 1.27 -13.77
CA ASP A 488 -1.98 2.67 -13.36
C ASP A 488 -3.38 3.19 -13.71
N ILE A 489 -4.28 3.12 -12.73
CA ILE A 489 -5.68 3.55 -12.87
C ILE A 489 -5.77 5.04 -12.55
N ASN A 490 -5.79 5.83 -13.63
CA ASN A 490 -5.94 7.27 -13.59
C ASN A 490 -7.36 7.68 -13.19
N ALA A 491 -7.67 7.60 -11.90
CA ALA A 491 -8.93 8.08 -11.36
C ALA A 491 -8.95 9.61 -11.31
N VAL A 492 -9.13 10.28 -12.46
CA VAL A 492 -9.59 11.67 -12.51
C VAL A 492 -10.48 11.88 -13.74
N LYS A 493 -11.79 12.00 -13.49
CA LYS A 493 -12.68 12.78 -14.37
C LYS A 493 -12.13 14.22 -14.40
N LEU A 494 -11.56 14.62 -15.53
CA LEU A 494 -11.38 16.03 -15.85
C LEU A 494 -12.78 16.61 -16.09
N CYS A 495 -13.28 17.39 -15.14
CA CYS A 495 -14.29 18.41 -15.38
C CYS A 495 -13.59 19.77 -15.47
#